data_AF-A0A0F9GG92-F1
#
_entry.id   AF-A0A0F9GG92-F1
#
_cell.length_a   1.000
_cell.length_b   1.000
_cell.length_c   1.000
_cell.angle_alpha   90.00
_cell.angle_beta   90.00
_cell.angle_gamma   90.00
#
_symmetry.space_group_name_H-M   'P 1'
#
loop_
_entity.id
_entity.type
_entity.pdbx_description
1 polymer ?
#
loop_
_entity_poly.entity_id
_entity_poly.type
_entity_poly.pdbx_seq_one_letter_code
_entity_poly.pdbx_strand_id
1 'polypeptide(L)'
;MTNRYVDTNVGGGANNGSSTDDAWQSIETAMEWNGFAPGDKTWIKRDSLYTCAGDAQDIAPADDGTAKEPLYFIGWPRAVILNTTITQADFTNGSNIIDNVVGITPDREKHIGRFITGPDGFQYMITAVLWEADVDGMAGGAEFTIGSKATNTTQTKIGKIWGFTDDLDNTGTIQYVRDQVSAWVNNDNITDADGGDAEIEVGGETAVGFLIDREYAGSTVTTTNGKFQIEADEDYTEAQAIDDSGFTIKLSTWDDDADDLPLVDFNGKNSQLLLSQVQYYYFANLDFRNSIDANGMVYFNTMSGDGFIGCLFRNSNNSEIIRSSDGALTFKRIIIEGTGAGSAQHGFELHQTTGSIIDTAIYNMGGNGYLSSGSMIYLENVNLGLEIGNLSTDLNFYRKGGTTHGRGVNFGAESAETTYDVSSMIPWGGIKIENYNKVLGAHKTFNVQGAIIKLAVVAGSGDPYKRAGGADNVINIEYDKNTTLVTNPVFNAIEPFPVFTHEFEATTDSKSYRYYVQCEGIVTVDELFIIVEYVDSYDDASEYTMTTQQSDEAFTARANAEDWAEYMEVTGIQPAIGSKVRIKCYCSFYHATQNIYIDPMVVIS
;
A
#
# COMPACT_ATOMS: atom_id res chain seq x y z
N MET A 1 5.02 -25.05 21.65
CA MET A 1 5.27 -25.02 20.20
C MET A 1 5.38 -26.44 19.67
N THR A 2 4.26 -26.95 19.19
CA THR A 2 4.12 -28.24 18.51
C THR A 2 3.72 -27.98 17.07
N ASN A 3 4.29 -28.72 16.11
CA ASN A 3 3.75 -28.76 14.76
C ASN A 3 2.52 -29.68 14.74
N ARG A 4 1.41 -29.18 14.20
CA ARG A 4 0.13 -29.89 14.08
C ARG A 4 -0.10 -30.25 12.62
N TYR A 5 -0.23 -31.54 12.38
CA TYR A 5 -0.66 -32.15 11.13
C TYR A 5 -1.88 -33.01 11.48
N VAL A 6 -3.11 -32.61 11.12
CA VAL A 6 -4.27 -33.49 11.24
C VAL A 6 -5.19 -33.35 10.02
N ASP A 7 -5.50 -34.40 9.26
CA ASP A 7 -6.77 -34.49 8.54
C ASP A 7 -7.21 -35.93 8.45
N THR A 8 -8.43 -36.18 8.91
CA THR A 8 -9.04 -37.47 8.79
C THR A 8 -10.47 -37.30 8.31
N ASN A 9 -10.72 -37.42 7.02
CA ASN A 9 -12.00 -37.93 6.47
C ASN A 9 -12.44 -39.29 7.09
N VAL A 10 -11.83 -39.77 8.17
CA VAL A 10 -11.92 -41.10 8.74
C VAL A 10 -12.16 -40.99 10.24
N GLY A 11 -13.41 -41.18 10.66
CA GLY A 11 -13.69 -41.69 11.99
C GLY A 11 -12.98 -43.05 12.15
N GLY A 12 -11.78 -43.04 12.71
CA GLY A 12 -10.92 -44.22 12.80
C GLY A 12 -9.91 -44.24 13.94
N GLY A 13 -9.56 -43.07 14.50
CA GLY A 13 -8.87 -43.00 15.78
C GLY A 13 -7.47 -43.62 15.81
N ALA A 14 -6.49 -42.89 15.29
CA ALA A 14 -5.11 -42.93 15.78
C ALA A 14 -4.43 -41.59 15.44
N ASN A 15 -5.02 -40.50 15.93
CA ASN A 15 -4.67 -39.11 15.61
C ASN A 15 -3.71 -38.57 16.68
N ASN A 16 -2.40 -38.80 16.53
CA ASN A 16 -1.38 -38.25 17.43
C ASN A 16 -0.54 -37.12 16.81
N GLY A 17 -0.81 -36.74 15.55
CA GLY A 17 -0.06 -35.69 14.83
C GLY A 17 1.39 -36.07 14.53
N SER A 18 1.68 -37.36 14.32
CA SER A 18 3.06 -37.85 14.11
C SER A 18 3.50 -37.96 12.64
N SER A 19 2.69 -37.56 11.65
CA SER A 19 3.04 -37.62 10.22
C SER A 19 2.62 -36.36 9.46
N THR A 20 3.47 -35.89 8.53
CA THR A 20 3.16 -34.79 7.60
C THR A 20 2.10 -35.18 6.55
N ASP A 21 1.89 -36.48 6.31
CA ASP A 21 0.83 -36.99 5.43
C ASP A 21 -0.57 -36.66 5.98
N ASP A 22 -0.65 -36.39 7.28
CA ASP A 22 -1.87 -35.97 7.98
C ASP A 22 -2.03 -34.44 7.97
N ALA A 23 -1.35 -33.62 7.17
CA ALA A 23 -1.65 -32.18 7.16
C ALA A 23 -3.15 -31.91 6.84
N TRP A 24 -3.71 -30.83 7.40
CA TRP A 24 -5.15 -30.51 7.31
C TRP A 24 -5.58 -30.38 5.83
N GLN A 25 -6.56 -31.18 5.39
CA GLN A 25 -7.27 -31.14 4.10
C GLN A 25 -8.53 -30.27 4.19
N SER A 26 -9.11 -30.13 5.38
CA SER A 26 -10.21 -29.22 5.69
C SER A 26 -9.65 -27.98 6.39
N ILE A 27 -9.60 -26.86 5.67
CA ILE A 27 -9.15 -25.58 6.21
C ILE A 27 -10.05 -25.13 7.37
N GLU A 28 -11.37 -25.28 7.22
CA GLU A 28 -12.37 -24.96 8.26
C GLU A 28 -12.09 -25.75 9.54
N THR A 29 -11.94 -27.08 9.44
CA THR A 29 -11.72 -27.90 10.65
C THR A 29 -10.38 -27.58 11.32
N ALA A 30 -9.35 -27.20 10.55
CA ALA A 30 -8.10 -26.72 11.11
C ALA A 30 -8.31 -25.44 11.92
N MET A 31 -8.99 -24.46 11.36
CA MET A 31 -9.21 -23.14 11.97
C MET A 31 -10.15 -23.20 13.18
N GLU A 32 -11.16 -24.07 13.16
CA GLU A 32 -12.18 -24.21 14.21
C GLU A 32 -11.79 -25.19 15.33
N TRP A 33 -10.59 -25.79 15.27
CA TRP A 33 -10.15 -26.69 16.33
C TRP A 33 -9.82 -25.92 17.62
N ASN A 34 -10.24 -26.44 18.77
CA ASN A 34 -10.07 -25.78 20.09
C ASN A 34 -8.99 -26.40 20.98
N GLY A 35 -8.14 -27.27 20.42
CA GLY A 35 -7.10 -27.99 21.18
C GLY A 35 -5.69 -27.40 21.07
N PHE A 36 -5.57 -26.17 20.57
CA PHE A 36 -4.29 -25.50 20.37
C PHE A 36 -3.61 -25.13 21.69
N ALA A 37 -2.28 -25.20 21.70
CA ALA A 37 -1.46 -24.59 22.74
C ALA A 37 -0.76 -23.35 22.18
N PRO A 38 -0.50 -22.30 23.00
CA PRO A 38 0.25 -21.12 22.56
C PRO A 38 1.56 -21.51 21.85
N GLY A 39 1.83 -20.87 20.71
CA GLY A 39 3.00 -21.16 19.89
C GLY A 39 2.83 -22.36 18.94
N ASP A 40 1.68 -23.05 18.91
CA ASP A 40 1.48 -24.15 17.97
C ASP A 40 1.42 -23.65 16.52
N LYS A 41 1.92 -24.49 15.59
CA LYS A 41 1.88 -24.25 14.15
C LYS A 41 1.07 -25.33 13.46
N THR A 42 0.12 -24.93 12.65
CA THR A 42 -0.83 -25.80 11.96
C THR A 42 -0.57 -25.73 10.47
N TRP A 43 -0.16 -26.85 9.87
CA TRP A 43 0.17 -26.92 8.44
C TRP A 43 -1.03 -27.41 7.62
N ILE A 44 -1.33 -26.68 6.54
CA ILE A 44 -2.47 -26.90 5.65
C ILE A 44 -1.95 -27.28 4.26
N LYS A 45 -2.54 -28.32 3.65
CA LYS A 45 -2.10 -28.82 2.33
C LYS A 45 -2.52 -27.89 1.19
N ARG A 46 -1.72 -27.83 0.13
CA ARG A 46 -1.95 -26.99 -1.04
C ARG A 46 -3.20 -27.33 -1.85
N ASP A 47 -3.51 -28.63 -1.96
CA ASP A 47 -4.71 -29.12 -2.61
C ASP A 47 -5.97 -29.03 -1.73
N SER A 48 -5.86 -28.49 -0.51
CA SER A 48 -7.02 -28.27 0.34
C SER A 48 -7.87 -27.14 -0.24
N LEU A 49 -9.12 -27.48 -0.57
CA LEU A 49 -10.15 -26.54 -0.97
C LEU A 49 -11.21 -26.53 0.12
N TYR A 50 -11.37 -25.39 0.78
CA TYR A 50 -12.61 -25.10 1.47
C TYR A 50 -13.55 -24.39 0.50
N THR A 51 -14.73 -24.97 0.30
CA THR A 51 -15.84 -24.31 -0.39
C THR A 51 -17.03 -24.30 0.54
N CYS A 52 -17.54 -23.11 0.86
CA CYS A 52 -18.74 -22.98 1.69
C CYS A 52 -19.93 -23.69 1.02
N ALA A 53 -20.25 -24.90 1.48
CA ALA A 53 -21.29 -25.77 0.92
C ALA A 53 -22.54 -25.77 1.83
N GLY A 54 -23.31 -24.69 1.85
CA GLY A 54 -24.52 -24.60 2.69
C GLY A 54 -25.07 -23.19 2.86
N ASP A 55 -26.00 -23.03 3.80
CA ASP A 55 -26.40 -21.72 4.32
C ASP A 55 -25.17 -21.01 4.92
N ALA A 56 -25.18 -19.67 4.91
CA ALA A 56 -24.12 -18.79 5.42
C ALA A 56 -23.58 -19.23 6.80
N GLN A 57 -22.41 -19.87 6.83
CA GLN A 57 -21.64 -20.11 8.04
C GLN A 57 -20.27 -19.43 7.91
N ASP A 58 -19.90 -18.69 8.95
CA ASP A 58 -18.58 -18.08 9.09
C ASP A 58 -17.61 -19.15 9.58
N ILE A 59 -16.35 -19.08 9.13
CA ILE A 59 -15.25 -19.80 9.78
C ILE A 59 -14.83 -18.96 10.98
N ALA A 60 -14.94 -19.50 12.19
CA ALA A 60 -14.56 -18.76 13.40
C ALA A 60 -13.66 -19.62 14.30
N PRO A 61 -12.47 -19.15 14.69
CA PRO A 61 -11.64 -19.91 15.62
C PRO A 61 -12.37 -20.18 16.93
N ALA A 62 -12.21 -21.40 17.44
CA ALA A 62 -12.90 -21.84 18.64
C ALA A 62 -12.15 -21.56 19.95
N ASP A 63 -10.90 -21.05 19.87
CA ASP A 63 -10.15 -20.60 21.05
C ASP A 63 -10.66 -19.24 21.53
N ASP A 64 -10.69 -19.03 22.85
CA ASP A 64 -11.33 -17.88 23.51
C ASP A 64 -10.41 -16.67 23.67
N GLY A 65 -9.31 -16.62 22.93
CA GLY A 65 -8.36 -15.50 22.95
C GLY A 65 -7.44 -15.48 24.17
N THR A 66 -7.25 -16.62 24.86
CA THR A 66 -6.32 -16.74 25.99
C THR A 66 -4.89 -17.09 25.60
N ALA A 67 -4.59 -17.16 24.30
CA ALA A 67 -3.26 -17.42 23.77
C ALA A 67 -2.24 -16.38 24.28
N LYS A 68 -1.10 -16.87 24.77
CA LYS A 68 0.01 -16.01 25.25
C LYS A 68 1.15 -15.88 24.25
N GLU A 69 1.07 -16.65 23.16
CA GLU A 69 2.02 -16.72 22.07
C GLU A 69 1.24 -16.97 20.78
N PRO A 70 1.76 -16.54 19.61
CA PRO A 70 1.13 -16.75 18.32
C PRO A 70 0.73 -18.19 18.00
N LEU A 71 -0.49 -18.35 17.51
CA LEU A 71 -0.96 -19.56 16.82
C LEU A 71 -0.83 -19.32 15.31
N TYR A 72 -0.19 -20.25 14.61
CA TYR A 72 0.03 -20.12 13.17
C TYR A 72 -0.80 -21.13 12.38
N PHE A 73 -1.46 -20.65 11.33
CA PHE A 73 -2.19 -21.44 10.34
C PHE A 73 -1.54 -21.22 8.99
N ILE A 74 -0.70 -22.18 8.59
CA ILE A 74 0.29 -22.00 7.52
C ILE A 74 -0.08 -22.93 6.37
N GLY A 75 -0.44 -22.36 5.23
CA GLY A 75 -0.44 -23.07 3.97
C GLY A 75 0.97 -23.51 3.61
N TRP A 76 1.09 -24.72 3.05
CA TRP A 76 2.39 -25.31 2.78
C TRP A 76 3.29 -24.39 1.93
N PRO A 77 4.46 -23.97 2.43
CA PRO A 77 5.27 -22.90 1.84
C PRO A 77 5.92 -23.31 0.52
N ARG A 78 6.22 -22.34 -0.33
CA ARG A 78 6.84 -22.51 -1.67
C ARG A 78 8.36 -22.52 -1.61
N ALA A 79 8.95 -23.48 -2.31
CA ALA A 79 10.38 -23.63 -2.50
C ALA A 79 10.95 -22.54 -3.40
N VAL A 80 12.25 -22.27 -3.28
CA VAL A 80 12.99 -21.37 -4.16
C VAL A 80 12.93 -21.84 -5.62
N ILE A 81 12.70 -20.92 -6.56
CA ILE A 81 12.94 -21.17 -7.99
C ILE A 81 14.31 -20.58 -8.32
N LEU A 82 15.28 -21.48 -8.48
CA LEU A 82 16.67 -21.11 -8.72
C LEU A 82 16.83 -20.37 -10.05
N ASN A 83 17.79 -19.44 -10.08
CA ASN A 83 18.15 -18.74 -11.30
C ASN A 83 18.65 -19.66 -12.43
N THR A 84 19.01 -20.92 -12.13
CA THR A 84 19.34 -21.93 -13.14
C THR A 84 18.11 -22.44 -13.89
N THR A 85 16.92 -22.34 -13.28
CA THR A 85 15.64 -22.69 -13.90
C THR A 85 15.14 -21.55 -14.79
N ILE A 86 15.28 -20.30 -14.33
CA ILE A 86 14.88 -19.11 -15.09
C ILE A 86 15.98 -18.73 -16.07
N THR A 87 15.83 -19.23 -17.28
CA THR A 87 16.83 -19.10 -18.34
C THR A 87 16.82 -17.75 -19.03
N GLN A 88 15.76 -16.93 -18.97
CA GLN A 88 15.75 -15.56 -19.52
C GLN A 88 14.78 -14.68 -18.75
N ALA A 89 15.08 -13.39 -18.67
CA ALA A 89 14.16 -12.31 -18.31
C ALA A 89 14.79 -10.95 -18.57
N ASP A 90 13.92 -9.97 -18.82
CA ASP A 90 14.28 -8.60 -19.12
C ASP A 90 13.88 -7.69 -17.97
N PHE A 91 14.86 -6.95 -17.46
CA PHE A 91 14.66 -5.92 -16.45
C PHE A 91 15.02 -4.58 -17.07
N THR A 92 14.08 -3.65 -17.11
CA THR A 92 14.32 -2.29 -17.60
C THR A 92 14.48 -1.33 -16.43
N ASN A 93 15.56 -0.55 -16.41
CA ASN A 93 15.77 0.48 -15.38
C ASN A 93 14.59 1.45 -15.35
N GLY A 94 14.02 1.69 -14.17
CA GLY A 94 12.85 2.55 -14.00
C GLY A 94 11.54 1.91 -14.45
N SER A 95 11.52 0.59 -14.66
CA SER A 95 10.30 -0.15 -14.99
C SER A 95 9.93 -1.13 -13.89
N ASN A 96 8.63 -1.32 -13.70
CA ASN A 96 8.04 -2.28 -12.77
C ASN A 96 7.77 -3.63 -13.46
N ILE A 97 8.15 -3.75 -14.74
CA ILE A 97 7.90 -4.92 -15.57
C ILE A 97 9.16 -5.77 -15.63
N ILE A 98 8.95 -7.07 -15.44
CA ILE A 98 9.90 -8.11 -15.80
C ILE A 98 9.28 -8.87 -16.96
N ASP A 99 9.84 -8.71 -18.14
CA ASP A 99 9.29 -9.31 -19.36
C ASP A 99 10.17 -10.47 -19.86
N ASN A 100 9.74 -11.17 -20.90
CA ASN A 100 10.48 -12.25 -21.55
C ASN A 100 10.97 -13.32 -20.56
N VAL A 101 10.13 -13.68 -19.59
CA VAL A 101 10.46 -14.67 -18.56
C VAL A 101 10.40 -16.07 -19.19
N VAL A 102 11.55 -16.73 -19.29
CA VAL A 102 11.68 -18.08 -19.88
C VAL A 102 12.26 -19.07 -18.88
N GLY A 103 11.73 -20.29 -18.90
CA GLY A 103 12.17 -21.41 -18.05
C GLY A 103 11.18 -21.77 -16.95
N ILE A 104 10.23 -20.87 -16.69
CA ILE A 104 9.00 -21.11 -15.93
C ILE A 104 7.83 -20.54 -16.72
N THR A 105 6.60 -20.99 -16.43
CA THR A 105 5.38 -20.32 -16.89
C THR A 105 4.94 -19.36 -15.79
N PRO A 106 4.97 -18.03 -16.00
CA PRO A 106 4.41 -17.09 -15.05
C PRO A 106 2.95 -17.45 -14.76
N ASP A 107 2.63 -17.51 -13.47
CA ASP A 107 1.37 -18.06 -12.99
C ASP A 107 0.97 -17.33 -11.72
N ARG A 108 -0.31 -17.00 -11.65
CA ARG A 108 -0.86 -16.08 -10.67
C ARG A 108 -0.87 -16.71 -9.28
N GLU A 109 -1.39 -17.93 -9.16
CA GLU A 109 -1.43 -18.70 -7.92
C GLU A 109 -0.02 -19.07 -7.41
N LYS A 110 0.89 -19.39 -8.33
CA LYS A 110 2.23 -19.88 -7.98
C LYS A 110 3.23 -18.79 -7.62
N HIS A 111 3.15 -17.62 -8.25
CA HIS A 111 4.22 -16.63 -8.18
C HIS A 111 3.85 -15.34 -7.46
N ILE A 112 2.57 -14.95 -7.45
CA ILE A 112 2.16 -13.70 -6.79
C ILE A 112 2.42 -13.76 -5.27
N GLY A 113 2.84 -12.62 -4.73
CA GLY A 113 3.20 -12.44 -3.32
C GLY A 113 4.60 -12.97 -2.96
N ARG A 114 5.31 -13.59 -3.92
CA ARG A 114 6.68 -14.07 -3.70
C ARG A 114 7.68 -12.94 -3.93
N PHE A 115 8.77 -13.00 -3.18
CA PHE A 115 9.92 -12.15 -3.45
C PHE A 115 10.79 -12.74 -4.54
N ILE A 116 11.45 -11.85 -5.28
CA ILE A 116 12.55 -12.15 -6.16
C ILE A 116 13.77 -11.35 -5.76
N THR A 117 14.96 -11.88 -5.99
CA THR A 117 16.19 -11.09 -5.94
C THR A 117 16.57 -10.70 -7.37
N GLY A 118 16.47 -9.41 -7.68
CA GLY A 118 16.78 -8.86 -9.00
C GLY A 118 18.28 -8.87 -9.31
N PRO A 119 18.68 -8.58 -10.56
CA PRO A 119 20.08 -8.57 -10.98
C PRO A 119 20.97 -7.54 -10.26
N ASP A 120 20.37 -6.55 -9.62
CA ASP A 120 21.00 -5.53 -8.79
C ASP A 120 21.22 -5.98 -7.33
N GLY A 121 20.72 -7.16 -6.97
CA GLY A 121 20.79 -7.71 -5.61
C GLY A 121 19.71 -7.20 -4.66
N PHE A 122 18.76 -6.39 -5.14
CA PHE A 122 17.62 -5.95 -4.34
C PHE A 122 16.46 -6.94 -4.43
N GLN A 123 15.64 -6.98 -3.39
CA GLN A 123 14.43 -7.79 -3.36
C GLN A 123 13.21 -7.02 -3.89
N TYR A 124 12.39 -7.69 -4.69
CA TYR A 124 11.16 -7.16 -5.26
C TYR A 124 10.03 -8.17 -5.07
N MET A 125 8.82 -7.72 -4.77
CA MET A 125 7.66 -8.62 -4.64
C MET A 125 6.92 -8.69 -5.97
N ILE A 126 6.60 -9.91 -6.42
CA ILE A 126 5.73 -10.13 -7.58
C ILE A 126 4.30 -9.75 -7.19
N THR A 127 3.75 -8.72 -7.84
CA THR A 127 2.42 -8.19 -7.56
C THR A 127 1.36 -8.69 -8.54
N ALA A 128 1.75 -8.98 -9.79
CA ALA A 128 0.87 -9.49 -10.82
C ALA A 128 1.63 -10.29 -11.87
N VAL A 129 0.88 -11.05 -12.67
CA VAL A 129 1.38 -11.71 -13.89
C VAL A 129 1.09 -10.80 -15.08
N LEU A 130 2.11 -10.57 -15.91
CA LEU A 130 1.98 -9.87 -17.17
C LEU A 130 1.59 -10.87 -18.26
N TRP A 131 0.50 -10.55 -18.93
CA TRP A 131 -0.01 -11.30 -20.06
C TRP A 131 0.18 -10.53 -21.35
N GLU A 132 0.39 -11.24 -22.43
CA GLU A 132 0.52 -10.71 -23.77
C GLU A 132 -0.52 -11.37 -24.67
N ALA A 133 -1.11 -10.59 -25.56
CA ALA A 133 -1.94 -11.13 -26.62
C ALA A 133 -1.75 -10.31 -27.90
N ASP A 134 -1.68 -11.03 -29.01
CA ASP A 134 -1.81 -10.42 -30.33
C ASP A 134 -3.28 -10.05 -30.55
N VAL A 135 -3.49 -8.87 -31.12
CA VAL A 135 -4.80 -8.32 -31.42
C VAL A 135 -4.91 -8.04 -32.91
N ASP A 136 -6.09 -8.28 -33.46
CA ASP A 136 -6.43 -7.98 -34.84
C ASP A 136 -7.73 -7.15 -34.94
N GLY A 137 -8.16 -6.85 -36.17
CA GLY A 137 -9.41 -6.12 -36.41
C GLY A 137 -9.38 -4.65 -36.00
N MET A 138 -8.21 -4.10 -35.67
CA MET A 138 -8.07 -2.71 -35.23
C MET A 138 -8.53 -1.74 -36.32
N ALA A 139 -9.39 -0.78 -35.94
CA ALA A 139 -9.74 0.32 -36.84
C ALA A 139 -8.49 1.20 -37.07
N GLY A 140 -8.30 1.72 -38.28
CA GLY A 140 -7.11 2.53 -38.59
C GLY A 140 -6.96 3.73 -37.64
N GLY A 141 -5.91 3.69 -36.81
CA GLY A 141 -5.61 4.69 -35.78
C GLY A 141 -6.25 4.42 -34.40
N ALA A 142 -6.87 3.26 -34.17
CA ALA A 142 -7.18 2.80 -32.83
C ALA A 142 -5.86 2.41 -32.14
N GLU A 143 -5.58 2.95 -30.97
CA GLU A 143 -4.40 2.62 -30.17
C GLU A 143 -4.86 2.37 -28.73
N PHE A 144 -4.33 1.32 -28.10
CA PHE A 144 -4.54 1.13 -26.67
C PHE A 144 -3.60 2.05 -25.90
N THR A 145 -4.16 2.79 -24.95
CA THR A 145 -3.37 3.69 -24.11
C THR A 145 -2.74 2.92 -22.95
N ILE A 146 -1.43 3.07 -22.74
CA ILE A 146 -0.77 2.46 -21.58
C ILE A 146 -1.39 3.03 -20.29
N GLY A 147 -1.77 2.14 -19.38
CA GLY A 147 -2.49 2.44 -18.16
C GLY A 147 -4.01 2.43 -18.31
N SER A 148 -4.54 2.35 -19.54
CA SER A 148 -5.98 2.33 -19.78
C SER A 148 -6.62 1.02 -19.33
N LYS A 149 -7.91 1.11 -19.00
CA LYS A 149 -8.74 -0.04 -18.70
C LYS A 149 -9.30 -0.61 -19.99
N ALA A 150 -8.88 -1.83 -20.30
CA ALA A 150 -9.44 -2.63 -21.37
C ALA A 150 -10.55 -3.54 -20.84
N THR A 151 -11.64 -3.64 -21.58
CA THR A 151 -12.80 -4.49 -21.24
C THR A 151 -13.24 -5.27 -22.44
N ASN A 152 -13.70 -6.51 -22.24
CA ASN A 152 -14.35 -7.23 -23.33
C ASN A 152 -15.76 -6.66 -23.60
N THR A 153 -16.34 -6.96 -24.77
CA THR A 153 -17.68 -6.49 -25.19
C THR A 153 -18.82 -6.82 -24.25
N THR A 154 -18.66 -7.80 -23.36
CA THR A 154 -19.65 -8.14 -22.32
C THR A 154 -19.36 -7.47 -20.97
N GLN A 155 -18.26 -6.72 -20.86
CA GLN A 155 -17.70 -6.10 -19.65
C GLN A 155 -17.52 -7.08 -18.48
N THR A 156 -17.41 -8.37 -18.80
CA THR A 156 -17.24 -9.43 -17.81
C THR A 156 -15.78 -9.64 -17.46
N LYS A 157 -14.87 -9.32 -18.39
CA LYS A 157 -13.43 -9.42 -18.21
C LYS A 157 -12.82 -8.04 -18.31
N ILE A 158 -11.94 -7.70 -17.38
CA ILE A 158 -11.28 -6.40 -17.33
C ILE A 158 -9.77 -6.63 -17.26
N GLY A 159 -9.01 -5.74 -17.88
CA GLY A 159 -7.57 -5.72 -17.77
C GLY A 159 -7.06 -4.30 -17.81
N LYS A 160 -5.84 -4.12 -17.30
CA LYS A 160 -5.09 -2.88 -17.43
C LYS A 160 -4.00 -3.06 -18.46
N ILE A 161 -3.96 -2.17 -19.44
CA ILE A 161 -2.92 -2.16 -20.47
C ILE A 161 -1.61 -1.65 -19.85
N TRP A 162 -0.53 -2.39 -20.06
CA TRP A 162 0.82 -2.09 -19.59
C TRP A 162 1.80 -1.82 -20.73
N GLY A 163 1.51 -2.37 -21.91
CA GLY A 163 2.27 -2.13 -23.12
C GLY A 163 1.36 -2.28 -24.33
N PHE A 164 1.64 -1.52 -25.37
CA PHE A 164 1.01 -1.68 -26.67
C PHE A 164 2.04 -1.43 -27.76
N THR A 165 2.13 -2.35 -28.71
CA THR A 165 2.94 -2.22 -29.92
C THR A 165 2.01 -2.27 -31.12
N ASP A 166 1.96 -1.17 -31.87
CA ASP A 166 1.28 -1.11 -33.17
C ASP A 166 2.18 -1.71 -34.26
N ASP A 167 1.68 -2.76 -34.92
CA ASP A 167 2.37 -3.47 -36.00
C ASP A 167 1.99 -2.98 -37.40
N LEU A 168 1.37 -1.80 -37.46
CA LEU A 168 0.84 -1.12 -38.65
C LEU A 168 -0.45 -1.76 -39.17
N ASP A 169 -1.41 -0.89 -39.47
CA ASP A 169 -2.74 -1.17 -40.03
C ASP A 169 -3.80 -1.66 -39.02
N ASN A 170 -3.93 -2.97 -38.86
CA ASN A 170 -5.08 -3.62 -38.24
C ASN A 170 -4.71 -4.70 -37.22
N THR A 171 -3.44 -4.75 -36.81
CA THR A 171 -2.89 -5.69 -35.83
C THR A 171 -1.96 -5.00 -34.86
N GLY A 172 -1.80 -5.58 -33.67
CA GLY A 172 -0.79 -5.17 -32.72
C GLY A 172 -0.63 -6.19 -31.60
N THR A 173 0.21 -5.87 -30.64
CA THR A 173 0.39 -6.70 -29.44
C THR A 173 0.10 -5.87 -28.20
N ILE A 174 -0.78 -6.38 -27.35
CA ILE A 174 -1.09 -5.77 -26.04
C ILE A 174 -0.43 -6.57 -24.93
N GLN A 175 0.19 -5.87 -23.99
CA GLN A 175 0.61 -6.42 -22.71
C GLN A 175 -0.31 -5.87 -21.62
N TYR A 176 -0.83 -6.73 -20.75
CA TYR A 176 -1.85 -6.37 -19.78
C TYR A 176 -1.85 -7.26 -18.53
N VAL A 177 -2.52 -6.77 -17.49
CA VAL A 177 -2.86 -7.55 -16.29
C VAL A 177 -4.36 -7.75 -16.25
N ARG A 178 -4.81 -8.97 -15.99
CA ARG A 178 -6.23 -9.29 -15.83
C ARG A 178 -6.73 -9.11 -14.41
N ASP A 179 -7.98 -8.67 -14.30
CA ASP A 179 -8.73 -8.55 -13.04
C ASP A 179 -9.27 -9.90 -12.53
N GLN A 180 -9.30 -10.92 -13.38
CA GLN A 180 -9.93 -12.20 -13.10
C GLN A 180 -9.04 -13.35 -13.56
N VAL A 181 -9.32 -14.52 -12.98
CA VAL A 181 -8.70 -15.79 -13.37
C VAL A 181 -9.14 -16.19 -14.78
N SER A 182 -10.30 -15.71 -15.24
CA SER A 182 -10.83 -16.06 -16.56
C SER A 182 -9.95 -15.46 -17.67
N ALA A 183 -9.52 -16.35 -18.55
CA ALA A 183 -8.71 -16.00 -19.70
C ALA A 183 -9.45 -15.11 -20.70
N TRP A 184 -8.78 -14.12 -21.32
CA TRP A 184 -9.27 -13.54 -22.57
C TRP A 184 -9.08 -14.59 -23.67
N VAL A 185 -10.13 -14.81 -24.45
CA VAL A 185 -10.18 -15.90 -25.43
C VAL A 185 -10.27 -15.34 -26.84
N ASN A 186 -9.94 -16.17 -27.83
CA ASN A 186 -10.00 -15.80 -29.24
C ASN A 186 -11.33 -15.12 -29.61
N ASN A 187 -11.24 -14.03 -30.36
CA ASN A 187 -12.34 -13.17 -30.78
C ASN A 187 -13.08 -12.45 -29.62
N ASP A 188 -12.51 -12.40 -28.41
CA ASP A 188 -12.96 -11.41 -27.43
C ASP A 188 -12.65 -10.02 -28.01
N ASN A 189 -13.71 -9.26 -28.34
CA ASN A 189 -13.55 -7.86 -28.72
C ASN A 189 -13.29 -7.03 -27.47
N ILE A 190 -12.15 -6.36 -27.42
CA ILE A 190 -11.65 -5.59 -26.30
C ILE A 190 -11.63 -4.13 -26.69
N THR A 191 -12.16 -3.29 -25.80
CA THR A 191 -12.12 -1.84 -25.95
C THR A 191 -11.57 -1.18 -24.72
N ASP A 192 -10.88 -0.05 -24.89
CA ASP A 192 -10.59 0.90 -23.81
C ASP A 192 -11.37 2.21 -23.99
N ALA A 193 -11.28 3.11 -23.00
CA ALA A 193 -11.97 4.40 -23.04
C ALA A 193 -11.30 5.42 -23.97
N ASP A 194 -10.05 5.17 -24.36
CA ASP A 194 -9.20 6.09 -25.10
C ASP A 194 -9.24 5.84 -26.62
N GLY A 195 -10.02 4.84 -27.05
CA GLY A 195 -10.32 4.56 -28.46
C GLY A 195 -9.67 3.29 -29.00
N GLY A 196 -8.98 2.51 -28.15
CA GLY A 196 -8.56 1.16 -28.47
C GLY A 196 -9.78 0.25 -28.67
N ASP A 197 -9.79 -0.48 -29.78
CA ASP A 197 -10.84 -1.43 -30.17
C ASP A 197 -10.21 -2.50 -31.07
N ALA A 198 -10.17 -3.73 -30.59
CA ALA A 198 -9.53 -4.85 -31.29
C ALA A 198 -10.12 -6.20 -30.86
N GLU A 199 -9.88 -7.25 -31.63
CA GLU A 199 -10.21 -8.63 -31.29
C GLU A 199 -8.94 -9.39 -30.88
N ILE A 200 -9.02 -10.28 -29.88
CA ILE A 200 -7.90 -11.18 -29.55
C ILE A 200 -7.69 -12.18 -30.68
N GLU A 201 -6.46 -12.23 -31.21
CA GLU A 201 -6.10 -13.10 -32.33
C GLU A 201 -6.19 -14.60 -31.96
N VAL A 202 -6.20 -15.44 -32.98
CA VAL A 202 -6.21 -16.91 -32.87
C VAL A 202 -4.92 -17.40 -32.22
N GLY A 203 -4.98 -17.67 -30.92
CA GLY A 203 -3.82 -18.06 -30.11
C GLY A 203 -4.06 -17.76 -28.63
N GLY A 204 -4.93 -16.79 -28.37
CA GLY A 204 -5.27 -16.34 -27.04
C GLY A 204 -4.12 -15.54 -26.45
N GLU A 205 -4.05 -15.55 -25.15
CA GLU A 205 -3.07 -14.81 -24.37
C GLU A 205 -1.99 -15.73 -23.80
N THR A 206 -0.79 -15.20 -23.62
CA THR A 206 0.36 -15.92 -23.05
C THR A 206 0.90 -15.16 -21.86
N ALA A 207 1.26 -15.87 -20.78
CA ALA A 207 1.92 -15.25 -19.65
C ALA A 207 3.39 -15.03 -19.99
N VAL A 208 3.83 -13.77 -20.07
CA VAL A 208 5.16 -13.39 -20.55
C VAL A 208 6.07 -12.88 -19.43
N GLY A 209 5.49 -12.47 -18.30
CA GLY A 209 6.27 -11.80 -17.28
C GLY A 209 5.58 -11.57 -15.96
N PHE A 210 6.19 -10.68 -15.17
CA PHE A 210 5.71 -10.27 -13.86
C PHE A 210 5.68 -8.75 -13.75
N LEU A 211 4.79 -8.25 -12.91
CA LEU A 211 4.93 -6.93 -12.33
C LEU A 211 5.52 -7.05 -10.93
N ILE A 212 6.37 -6.08 -10.60
CA ILE A 212 6.97 -5.94 -9.27
C ILE A 212 6.44 -4.72 -8.52
N ASP A 213 6.58 -4.75 -7.21
CA ASP A 213 6.06 -3.76 -6.27
C ASP A 213 6.67 -2.35 -6.41
N ARG A 214 7.80 -2.22 -7.11
CA ARG A 214 8.50 -0.96 -7.34
C ARG A 214 9.32 -1.04 -8.63
N GLU A 215 9.67 0.12 -9.17
CA GLU A 215 10.59 0.21 -10.30
C GLU A 215 11.92 -0.48 -9.99
N TYR A 216 12.41 -1.22 -10.98
CA TYR A 216 13.74 -1.82 -10.93
C TYR A 216 14.82 -0.73 -10.99
N ALA A 217 15.63 -0.65 -9.93
CA ALA A 217 16.63 0.40 -9.75
C ALA A 217 17.99 0.08 -10.38
N GLY A 218 18.19 -1.17 -10.83
CA GLY A 218 19.43 -1.61 -11.47
C GLY A 218 19.58 -1.13 -12.92
N SER A 219 20.74 -1.41 -13.51
CA SER A 219 20.94 -1.19 -14.95
C SER A 219 20.06 -2.12 -15.78
N THR A 220 19.51 -1.63 -16.90
CA THR A 220 18.74 -2.45 -17.84
C THR A 220 19.51 -3.73 -18.24
N VAL A 221 18.83 -4.87 -18.17
CA VAL A 221 19.33 -6.20 -18.53
C VAL A 221 18.35 -6.81 -19.52
N THR A 222 18.82 -7.26 -20.68
CA THR A 222 18.00 -7.98 -21.67
C THR A 222 18.59 -9.34 -22.01
N THR A 223 17.74 -10.32 -22.30
CA THR A 223 18.02 -11.66 -22.86
C THR A 223 19.12 -12.45 -22.14
N THR A 224 19.38 -12.15 -20.86
CA THR A 224 20.52 -12.73 -20.14
C THR A 224 20.09 -13.93 -19.31
N ASN A 225 20.78 -15.07 -19.51
CA ASN A 225 20.55 -16.25 -18.68
C ASN A 225 20.87 -16.02 -17.19
N GLY A 226 19.95 -16.44 -16.32
CA GLY A 226 20.20 -16.72 -14.90
C GLY A 226 20.41 -15.53 -13.98
N LYS A 227 19.66 -14.43 -14.16
CA LYS A 227 19.87 -13.20 -13.37
C LYS A 227 18.92 -12.94 -12.21
N PHE A 228 17.84 -13.70 -12.05
CA PHE A 228 17.01 -13.55 -10.86
C PHE A 228 16.53 -14.90 -10.33
N GLN A 229 16.29 -14.93 -9.03
CA GLN A 229 15.78 -16.07 -8.28
C GLN A 229 14.44 -15.66 -7.70
N ILE A 230 13.45 -16.57 -7.73
CA ILE A 230 12.24 -16.39 -6.95
C ILE A 230 12.48 -17.05 -5.60
N GLU A 231 12.47 -16.24 -4.55
CA GLU A 231 12.79 -16.64 -3.19
C GLU A 231 11.76 -17.62 -2.64
N ALA A 232 12.20 -18.49 -1.74
CA ALA A 232 11.29 -19.34 -0.99
C ALA A 232 10.41 -18.50 -0.05
N ASP A 233 9.23 -19.03 0.30
CA ASP A 233 8.42 -18.42 1.36
C ASP A 233 9.18 -18.47 2.71
N GLU A 234 8.91 -17.53 3.62
CA GLU A 234 9.67 -17.35 4.87
C GLU A 234 9.66 -18.61 5.76
N ASP A 235 8.56 -19.37 5.74
CA ASP A 235 8.38 -20.59 6.51
C ASP A 235 8.99 -21.84 5.84
N TYR A 236 9.56 -21.71 4.63
CA TYR A 236 10.04 -22.87 3.85
C TYR A 236 11.16 -23.64 4.56
N THR A 237 12.14 -22.94 5.14
CA THR A 237 13.24 -23.61 5.85
C THR A 237 12.75 -24.39 7.06
N GLU A 238 11.73 -23.88 7.75
CA GLU A 238 11.11 -24.57 8.87
C GLU A 238 10.32 -25.80 8.42
N ALA A 239 9.59 -25.69 7.30
CA ALA A 239 8.96 -26.84 6.64
C ALA A 239 9.98 -27.93 6.30
N GLN A 240 11.15 -27.55 5.76
CA GLN A 240 12.23 -28.50 5.41
C GLN A 240 12.92 -29.13 6.63
N ALA A 241 12.95 -28.44 7.77
CA ALA A 241 13.57 -28.93 9.00
C ALA A 241 12.71 -29.98 9.74
N ILE A 242 11.48 -30.20 9.28
CA ILE A 242 10.60 -31.26 9.76
C ILE A 242 11.16 -32.58 9.22
N ASP A 243 12.13 -33.15 9.95
CA ASP A 243 12.82 -34.41 9.67
C ASP A 243 11.83 -35.58 9.59
N ASP A 244 11.84 -36.31 8.47
CA ASP A 244 11.34 -37.68 8.45
C ASP A 244 12.21 -38.60 7.59
N SER A 245 13.29 -39.09 8.19
CA SER A 245 14.10 -40.20 7.69
C SER A 245 13.34 -41.52 7.34
N GLY A 246 12.00 -41.54 7.40
CA GLY A 246 11.16 -42.73 7.20
C GLY A 246 10.21 -42.81 5.98
N PHE A 247 9.87 -41.75 5.23
CA PHE A 247 8.62 -41.79 4.41
C PHE A 247 8.62 -41.27 2.95
N THR A 248 7.50 -41.56 2.29
CA THR A 248 7.30 -41.84 0.84
C THR A 248 6.90 -40.63 -0.02
N ILE A 249 6.69 -39.44 0.57
CA ILE A 249 6.67 -38.18 -0.19
C ILE A 249 8.13 -37.79 -0.37
N LYS A 250 8.66 -37.97 -1.58
CA LYS A 250 10.05 -37.60 -1.84
C LYS A 250 10.15 -36.08 -1.75
N LEU A 251 11.15 -35.55 -1.04
CA LEU A 251 11.55 -34.14 -1.15
C LEU A 251 11.56 -33.63 -2.60
N SER A 252 11.89 -34.50 -3.56
CA SER A 252 11.88 -34.18 -4.99
C SER A 252 10.50 -33.86 -5.59
N THR A 253 9.39 -34.20 -4.94
CA THR A 253 8.03 -33.79 -5.38
C THR A 253 7.60 -32.47 -4.73
N TRP A 254 8.41 -31.89 -3.84
CA TRP A 254 8.20 -30.55 -3.28
C TRP A 254 8.81 -29.44 -4.14
N ASP A 255 9.84 -29.77 -4.93
CA ASP A 255 10.59 -28.85 -5.78
C ASP A 255 10.02 -28.71 -7.21
N ASP A 256 9.22 -29.68 -7.66
CA ASP A 256 8.66 -29.73 -9.03
C ASP A 256 7.35 -28.93 -9.11
N ASP A 257 7.40 -27.59 -8.96
CA ASP A 257 6.36 -26.65 -9.42
C ASP A 257 4.89 -27.01 -9.05
N ALA A 258 4.70 -27.73 -7.94
CA ALA A 258 3.46 -28.43 -7.65
C ALA A 258 2.53 -27.60 -6.74
N ASP A 259 1.48 -27.13 -7.41
CA ASP A 259 0.13 -26.81 -6.96
C ASP A 259 -0.07 -25.62 -6.00
N ASP A 260 -1.23 -24.99 -6.17
CA ASP A 260 -1.67 -23.65 -5.76
C ASP A 260 -1.62 -23.40 -4.24
N LEU A 261 -1.82 -22.14 -3.81
CA LEU A 261 -2.04 -21.88 -2.38
C LEU A 261 -3.34 -22.56 -1.90
N PRO A 262 -3.39 -23.08 -0.67
CA PRO A 262 -4.65 -23.56 -0.09
C PRO A 262 -5.75 -22.51 -0.19
N LEU A 263 -6.91 -22.90 -0.72
CA LEU A 263 -7.98 -21.98 -1.11
C LEU A 263 -9.17 -22.05 -0.13
N VAL A 264 -9.50 -20.89 0.44
CA VAL A 264 -10.75 -20.62 1.16
C VAL A 264 -11.69 -19.86 0.22
N ASP A 265 -12.59 -20.58 -0.44
CA ASP A 265 -13.61 -20.01 -1.32
C ASP A 265 -14.97 -19.93 -0.62
N PHE A 266 -15.42 -18.71 -0.32
CA PHE A 266 -16.75 -18.48 0.24
C PHE A 266 -17.87 -18.61 -0.80
N ASN A 267 -17.54 -18.84 -2.08
CA ASN A 267 -18.47 -19.20 -3.17
C ASN A 267 -19.66 -18.22 -3.31
N GLY A 268 -19.38 -16.92 -3.16
CA GLY A 268 -20.36 -15.85 -3.23
C GLY A 268 -21.41 -15.91 -2.12
N LYS A 269 -21.07 -16.47 -0.95
CA LYS A 269 -21.95 -16.55 0.23
C LYS A 269 -21.65 -15.45 1.24
N ASN A 270 -22.67 -15.13 2.04
CA ASN A 270 -22.56 -14.20 3.16
C ASN A 270 -21.86 -14.91 4.32
N SER A 271 -20.58 -15.21 4.11
CA SER A 271 -19.71 -15.98 4.99
C SER A 271 -18.34 -15.32 4.98
N GLN A 272 -17.64 -15.40 6.11
CA GLN A 272 -16.34 -14.76 6.30
C GLN A 272 -15.44 -15.60 7.21
N LEU A 273 -14.17 -15.22 7.29
CA LEU A 273 -13.31 -15.58 8.41
C LEU A 273 -13.55 -14.58 9.56
N LEU A 274 -14.25 -15.03 10.60
CA LEU A 274 -14.62 -14.24 11.76
C LEU A 274 -13.60 -14.44 12.90
N LEU A 275 -12.82 -13.42 13.17
CA LEU A 275 -11.87 -13.36 14.29
C LEU A 275 -12.50 -12.49 15.37
N SER A 276 -13.26 -13.10 16.29
CA SER A 276 -13.97 -12.35 17.34
C SER A 276 -13.43 -12.69 18.72
N GLN A 277 -12.91 -11.68 19.44
CA GLN A 277 -12.35 -11.84 20.79
C GLN A 277 -11.18 -12.83 20.85
N VAL A 278 -10.47 -13.02 19.73
CA VAL A 278 -9.28 -13.85 19.61
C VAL A 278 -8.01 -12.99 19.73
N GLN A 279 -6.88 -13.64 20.00
CA GLN A 279 -5.57 -12.99 20.13
C GLN A 279 -4.46 -13.86 19.55
N TYR A 280 -3.50 -13.22 18.89
CA TYR A 280 -2.31 -13.83 18.31
C TYR A 280 -2.56 -14.92 17.25
N TYR A 281 -3.59 -14.77 16.44
CA TYR A 281 -3.84 -15.62 15.28
C TYR A 281 -3.10 -15.12 14.04
N TYR A 282 -2.23 -15.96 13.49
CA TYR A 282 -1.48 -15.66 12.27
C TYR A 282 -1.81 -16.66 11.17
N PHE A 283 -2.16 -16.13 10.02
CA PHE A 283 -2.42 -16.91 8.82
C PHE A 283 -1.31 -16.67 7.81
N ALA A 284 -0.77 -17.73 7.22
CA ALA A 284 0.31 -17.59 6.25
C ALA A 284 0.09 -18.44 5.01
N ASN A 285 0.43 -17.88 3.84
CA ASN A 285 0.42 -18.59 2.55
C ASN A 285 -0.95 -19.22 2.22
N LEU A 286 -2.04 -18.47 2.39
CA LEU A 286 -3.41 -18.90 2.07
C LEU A 286 -4.04 -17.97 1.03
N ASP A 287 -5.00 -18.48 0.27
CA ASP A 287 -5.80 -17.71 -0.68
C ASP A 287 -7.27 -17.65 -0.23
N PHE A 288 -7.83 -16.46 -0.07
CA PHE A 288 -9.22 -16.24 0.33
C PHE A 288 -10.01 -15.57 -0.78
N ARG A 289 -11.19 -16.10 -1.14
CA ARG A 289 -11.98 -15.58 -2.27
C ARG A 289 -13.49 -15.56 -2.08
N ASN A 290 -14.12 -14.64 -2.82
CA ASN A 290 -15.56 -14.60 -3.13
C ASN A 290 -16.52 -14.57 -1.91
N SER A 291 -16.24 -13.77 -0.88
CA SER A 291 -17.25 -13.48 0.15
C SER A 291 -18.20 -12.38 -0.32
N ILE A 292 -19.50 -12.48 0.00
CA ILE A 292 -20.46 -11.36 -0.09
C ILE A 292 -20.87 -10.83 1.29
N ASP A 293 -20.16 -11.20 2.36
CA ASP A 293 -20.51 -10.71 3.70
C ASP A 293 -20.31 -9.20 3.80
N ALA A 294 -21.28 -8.51 4.39
CA ALA A 294 -21.24 -7.06 4.58
C ALA A 294 -20.24 -6.60 5.65
N ASN A 295 -19.66 -7.53 6.42
CA ASN A 295 -18.53 -7.24 7.31
C ASN A 295 -17.19 -7.63 6.66
N GLY A 296 -17.23 -8.11 5.43
CA GLY A 296 -16.07 -8.42 4.61
C GLY A 296 -15.61 -9.86 4.69
N MET A 297 -14.67 -10.23 3.82
CA MET A 297 -14.14 -11.60 3.71
C MET A 297 -13.38 -12.04 4.96
N VAL A 298 -12.66 -11.12 5.60
CA VAL A 298 -12.06 -11.29 6.92
C VAL A 298 -12.60 -10.19 7.82
N TYR A 299 -13.28 -10.60 8.89
CA TYR A 299 -13.82 -9.67 9.88
C TYR A 299 -13.16 -9.85 11.24
N PHE A 300 -12.57 -8.76 11.71
CA PHE A 300 -11.90 -8.66 12.98
C PHE A 300 -12.77 -7.92 14.01
N ASN A 301 -13.29 -8.67 14.99
CA ASN A 301 -14.19 -8.16 16.03
C ASN A 301 -13.55 -8.18 17.42
N THR A 302 -12.89 -7.07 17.80
CA THR A 302 -12.18 -6.88 19.09
C THR A 302 -11.04 -7.88 19.32
N MET A 303 -9.78 -7.43 19.26
CA MET A 303 -8.64 -8.36 19.26
C MET A 303 -7.27 -7.76 19.56
N SER A 304 -6.26 -8.62 19.64
CA SER A 304 -4.87 -8.21 19.86
C SER A 304 -3.88 -9.14 19.16
N GLY A 305 -3.06 -8.57 18.28
CA GLY A 305 -1.87 -9.22 17.75
C GLY A 305 -2.12 -10.23 16.64
N ASP A 306 -3.22 -10.10 15.90
CA ASP A 306 -3.55 -11.01 14.79
C ASP A 306 -2.90 -10.53 13.48
N GLY A 307 -2.73 -11.42 12.51
CA GLY A 307 -2.09 -11.05 11.26
C GLY A 307 -2.12 -12.04 10.12
N PHE A 308 -1.71 -11.56 8.95
CA PHE A 308 -1.62 -12.32 7.71
C PHE A 308 -0.26 -12.11 7.05
N ILE A 309 0.31 -13.20 6.53
CA ILE A 309 1.66 -13.21 5.94
C ILE A 309 1.64 -13.97 4.62
N GLY A 310 1.97 -13.34 3.49
CA GLY A 310 2.04 -14.07 2.22
C GLY A 310 0.67 -14.54 1.69
N CYS A 311 -0.43 -13.96 2.19
CA CYS A 311 -1.78 -14.36 1.82
C CYS A 311 -2.33 -13.54 0.64
N LEU A 312 -3.23 -14.15 -0.12
CA LEU A 312 -3.95 -13.52 -1.23
C LEU A 312 -5.43 -13.37 -0.85
N PHE A 313 -6.02 -12.23 -1.18
CA PHE A 313 -7.44 -11.95 -0.99
C PHE A 313 -8.03 -11.46 -2.30
N ARG A 314 -9.06 -12.15 -2.81
CA ARG A 314 -9.62 -11.83 -4.13
C ARG A 314 -11.14 -11.86 -4.08
N ASN A 315 -11.78 -10.71 -4.26
CA ASN A 315 -13.22 -10.64 -4.21
C ASN A 315 -13.82 -10.29 -5.57
N SER A 316 -14.74 -11.14 -6.03
CA SER A 316 -15.55 -10.91 -7.23
C SER A 316 -16.84 -10.12 -6.95
N ASN A 317 -17.03 -9.63 -5.71
CA ASN A 317 -18.26 -9.02 -5.24
C ASN A 317 -18.05 -7.61 -4.67
N ASN A 318 -19.11 -6.81 -4.66
CA ASN A 318 -19.13 -5.49 -4.03
C ASN A 318 -19.30 -5.58 -2.49
N SER A 319 -18.30 -6.16 -1.83
CA SER A 319 -18.20 -6.22 -0.36
C SER A 319 -16.77 -5.97 0.08
N GLU A 320 -16.63 -5.54 1.33
CA GLU A 320 -15.36 -5.32 2.00
C GLU A 320 -14.49 -6.60 1.93
N ILE A 321 -13.17 -6.44 1.86
CA ILE A 321 -12.26 -7.59 1.86
C ILE A 321 -11.76 -7.81 3.28
N ILE A 322 -11.12 -6.81 3.87
CA ILE A 322 -10.64 -6.87 5.24
C ILE A 322 -11.30 -5.76 6.06
N ARG A 323 -12.00 -6.13 7.13
CA ARG A 323 -12.63 -5.18 8.04
C ARG A 323 -12.22 -5.41 9.47
N SER A 324 -11.96 -4.35 10.22
CA SER A 324 -11.77 -4.43 11.67
C SER A 324 -12.60 -3.39 12.42
N SER A 325 -13.07 -3.77 13.60
CA SER A 325 -13.82 -2.88 14.50
C SER A 325 -12.95 -2.21 15.57
N ASP A 326 -11.91 -2.92 16.02
CA ASP A 326 -10.91 -2.51 17.01
C ASP A 326 -9.80 -3.58 17.06
N GLY A 327 -8.56 -3.20 17.39
CA GLY A 327 -7.51 -4.16 17.72
C GLY A 327 -6.09 -3.79 17.27
N ALA A 328 -5.19 -4.78 17.35
CA ALA A 328 -3.81 -4.67 16.87
C ALA A 328 -3.55 -5.69 15.76
N LEU A 329 -3.23 -5.25 14.54
CA LEU A 329 -3.14 -6.09 13.35
C LEU A 329 -1.78 -5.98 12.64
N THR A 330 -1.31 -7.08 12.06
CA THR A 330 -0.10 -7.10 11.21
C THR A 330 -0.38 -7.77 9.88
N PHE A 331 -0.19 -7.06 8.78
CA PHE A 331 -0.27 -7.60 7.42
C PHE A 331 1.10 -7.47 6.77
N LYS A 332 1.61 -8.57 6.20
CA LYS A 332 2.93 -8.61 5.56
C LYS A 332 2.88 -9.44 4.28
N ARG A 333 3.45 -8.95 3.18
CA ARG A 333 3.46 -9.69 1.89
C ARG A 333 2.07 -10.15 1.46
N ILE A 334 1.03 -9.34 1.70
CA ILE A 334 -0.31 -9.70 1.28
C ILE A 334 -0.68 -8.99 0.00
N ILE A 335 -1.59 -9.59 -0.73
CA ILE A 335 -2.14 -9.01 -1.95
C ILE A 335 -3.67 -9.03 -1.86
N ILE A 336 -4.27 -7.87 -2.09
CA ILE A 336 -5.71 -7.66 -2.04
C ILE A 336 -6.19 -7.19 -3.40
N GLU A 337 -7.15 -7.91 -3.95
CA GLU A 337 -7.69 -7.69 -5.28
C GLU A 337 -9.21 -7.72 -5.28
N GLY A 338 -9.79 -6.76 -5.99
CA GLY A 338 -11.23 -6.61 -6.12
C GLY A 338 -11.66 -6.78 -7.56
N THR A 339 -12.88 -6.35 -7.85
CA THR A 339 -13.46 -6.34 -9.21
C THR A 339 -13.36 -5.00 -9.89
N GLY A 340 -13.05 -3.97 -9.11
CA GLY A 340 -13.07 -2.61 -9.56
C GLY A 340 -14.46 -2.01 -9.70
N ALA A 341 -15.48 -2.70 -9.19
CA ALA A 341 -16.87 -2.28 -9.27
C ALA A 341 -17.54 -2.25 -7.89
N GLY A 342 -18.31 -1.19 -7.66
CA GLY A 342 -19.16 -1.04 -6.48
C GLY A 342 -18.48 -0.33 -5.29
N SER A 343 -19.19 0.63 -4.69
CA SER A 343 -18.63 1.55 -3.69
C SER A 343 -18.35 0.94 -2.31
N ALA A 344 -18.80 -0.28 -2.05
CA ALA A 344 -18.61 -0.96 -0.77
C ALA A 344 -17.38 -1.88 -0.76
N GLN A 345 -16.75 -2.12 -1.91
CA GLN A 345 -15.56 -2.95 -1.99
C GLN A 345 -14.33 -2.18 -1.50
N HIS A 346 -14.04 -2.27 -0.20
CA HIS A 346 -12.84 -1.71 0.42
C HIS A 346 -11.76 -2.78 0.58
N GLY A 347 -10.50 -2.45 0.26
CA GLY A 347 -9.38 -3.36 0.49
C GLY A 347 -9.16 -3.57 1.98
N PHE A 348 -8.94 -2.46 2.68
CA PHE A 348 -9.00 -2.38 4.14
C PHE A 348 -10.09 -1.40 4.59
N GLU A 349 -10.93 -1.81 5.53
CA GLU A 349 -11.78 -0.93 6.34
C GLU A 349 -11.46 -1.11 7.83
N LEU A 350 -10.64 -0.20 8.38
CA LEU A 350 -10.10 -0.34 9.72
C LEU A 350 -10.68 0.68 10.69
N HIS A 351 -11.35 0.21 11.74
CA HIS A 351 -11.84 1.04 12.83
C HIS A 351 -10.98 0.86 14.08
N GLN A 352 -10.53 1.97 14.67
CA GLN A 352 -9.79 2.03 15.93
C GLN A 352 -8.62 1.04 16.01
N THR A 353 -8.03 0.70 14.87
CA THR A 353 -7.06 -0.38 14.77
C THR A 353 -5.66 0.18 14.80
N THR A 354 -4.76 -0.49 15.51
CA THR A 354 -3.33 -0.18 15.49
C THR A 354 -2.60 -1.28 14.74
N GLY A 355 -1.47 -0.99 14.09
CA GLY A 355 -0.82 -2.06 13.34
C GLY A 355 0.16 -1.63 12.27
N SER A 356 0.55 -2.61 11.46
CA SER A 356 1.42 -2.39 10.30
C SER A 356 0.95 -3.18 9.07
N ILE A 357 1.07 -2.56 7.91
CA ILE A 357 0.89 -3.17 6.59
C ILE A 357 2.22 -3.04 5.86
N ILE A 358 2.86 -4.16 5.53
CA ILE A 358 4.24 -4.21 5.05
C ILE A 358 4.29 -5.02 3.75
N ASP A 359 5.04 -4.54 2.76
CA ASP A 359 5.26 -5.21 1.46
C ASP A 359 3.93 -5.70 0.85
N THR A 360 2.95 -4.81 0.74
CA THR A 360 1.57 -5.20 0.40
C THR A 360 1.11 -4.46 -0.84
N ALA A 361 0.34 -5.13 -1.70
CA ALA A 361 -0.30 -4.50 -2.85
C ALA A 361 -1.83 -4.65 -2.76
N ILE A 362 -2.53 -3.55 -3.02
CA ILE A 362 -3.99 -3.50 -3.13
C ILE A 362 -4.33 -2.91 -4.48
N TYR A 363 -5.15 -3.61 -5.26
CA TYR A 363 -5.51 -3.17 -6.60
C TYR A 363 -6.94 -3.54 -6.98
N ASN A 364 -7.49 -2.79 -7.93
CA ASN A 364 -8.81 -3.01 -8.50
C ASN A 364 -9.95 -3.02 -7.46
N MET A 365 -9.96 -2.10 -6.49
CA MET A 365 -11.12 -1.98 -5.58
C MET A 365 -12.25 -1.18 -6.26
N GLY A 366 -13.51 -1.55 -6.03
CA GLY A 366 -14.64 -0.72 -6.45
C GLY A 366 -14.84 0.51 -5.54
N GLY A 367 -14.54 0.35 -4.25
CA GLY A 367 -14.56 1.38 -3.22
C GLY A 367 -13.16 1.92 -2.99
N ASN A 368 -12.71 1.92 -1.73
CA ASN A 368 -11.43 2.50 -1.32
C ASN A 368 -10.33 1.43 -1.25
N GLY A 369 -9.09 1.78 -1.59
CA GLY A 369 -7.92 0.93 -1.27
C GLY A 369 -7.79 0.73 0.25
N TYR A 370 -7.85 1.84 0.98
CA TYR A 370 -7.79 1.88 2.44
C TYR A 370 -8.80 2.90 3.00
N LEU A 371 -9.68 2.45 3.87
CA LEU A 371 -10.67 3.22 4.61
C LEU A 371 -10.37 3.08 6.11
N SER A 372 -10.28 4.19 6.83
CA SER A 372 -9.89 4.20 8.25
C SER A 372 -10.79 5.10 9.10
N SER A 373 -11.13 4.63 10.30
CA SER A 373 -11.82 5.39 11.34
C SER A 373 -11.16 5.24 12.70
N GLY A 374 -10.31 6.18 13.07
CA GLY A 374 -9.59 6.22 14.35
C GLY A 374 -8.40 5.26 14.43
N SER A 375 -7.92 4.75 13.30
CA SER A 375 -6.83 3.76 13.25
C SER A 375 -5.44 4.42 13.22
N MET A 376 -4.44 3.74 13.77
CA MET A 376 -3.03 4.12 13.76
C MET A 376 -2.19 3.06 13.06
N ILE A 377 -1.93 3.23 11.76
CA ILE A 377 -1.30 2.20 10.92
C ILE A 377 0.05 2.66 10.39
N TYR A 378 1.05 1.79 10.48
CA TYR A 378 2.32 1.93 9.77
C TYR A 378 2.26 1.24 8.41
N LEU A 379 2.62 1.94 7.34
CA LEU A 379 2.72 1.41 5.99
C LEU A 379 4.19 1.33 5.61
N GLU A 380 4.67 0.17 5.18
CA GLU A 380 6.01 0.02 4.64
C GLU A 380 5.97 -0.69 3.31
N ASN A 381 6.52 -0.05 2.28
CA ASN A 381 6.60 -0.60 0.95
C ASN A 381 5.23 -1.06 0.40
N VAL A 382 4.21 -0.23 0.54
CA VAL A 382 2.83 -0.57 0.18
C VAL A 382 2.42 0.10 -1.14
N ASN A 383 1.72 -0.62 -2.00
CA ASN A 383 1.01 -0.06 -3.13
C ASN A 383 -0.49 -0.07 -2.80
N LEU A 384 -1.06 1.12 -2.62
CA LEU A 384 -2.46 1.34 -2.30
C LEU A 384 -3.11 2.01 -3.50
N GLY A 385 -3.63 1.24 -4.46
CA GLY A 385 -3.95 1.83 -5.76
C GLY A 385 -5.10 1.21 -6.51
N LEU A 386 -6.18 1.97 -6.63
CA LEU A 386 -7.23 1.81 -7.62
C LEU A 386 -6.67 2.14 -9.00
N GLU A 387 -6.23 1.13 -9.74
CA GLU A 387 -5.74 1.33 -11.10
C GLU A 387 -6.85 1.59 -12.13
N ILE A 388 -8.00 2.08 -11.67
CA ILE A 388 -9.24 2.21 -12.43
C ILE A 388 -9.96 3.48 -12.00
N GLY A 389 -10.43 4.26 -12.99
CA GLY A 389 -11.14 5.52 -12.80
C GLY A 389 -12.58 5.37 -12.27
N ASN A 390 -12.78 4.61 -11.18
CA ASN A 390 -14.01 4.70 -10.42
C ASN A 390 -13.86 5.83 -9.39
N LEU A 391 -14.96 6.51 -9.05
CA LEU A 391 -15.04 7.76 -8.25
C LEU A 391 -14.61 7.63 -6.77
N SER A 392 -13.80 6.63 -6.44
CA SER A 392 -13.40 6.28 -5.10
C SER A 392 -11.95 6.69 -4.84
N THR A 393 -11.63 6.94 -3.57
CA THR A 393 -10.30 7.37 -3.15
C THR A 393 -9.41 6.18 -2.81
N ASP A 394 -8.12 6.23 -3.16
CA ASP A 394 -7.14 5.24 -2.69
C ASP A 394 -7.12 5.16 -1.15
N LEU A 395 -7.43 6.29 -0.52
CA LEU A 395 -7.25 6.52 0.89
C LEU A 395 -8.35 7.43 1.46
N ASN A 396 -9.10 6.92 2.43
CA ASN A 396 -10.23 7.63 3.03
C ASN A 396 -10.17 7.56 4.57
N PHE A 397 -10.25 8.72 5.22
CA PHE A 397 -10.36 8.80 6.68
C PHE A 397 -11.73 9.37 7.05
N TYR A 398 -12.53 8.56 7.75
CA TYR A 398 -13.90 8.91 8.09
C TYR A 398 -14.21 8.79 9.58
N ARG A 399 -15.17 9.56 10.09
CA ARG A 399 -15.81 9.48 11.43
C ARG A 399 -14.97 9.63 12.72
N LYS A 400 -13.67 9.35 12.75
CA LYS A 400 -12.86 9.43 13.99
C LYS A 400 -11.40 9.87 13.76
N GLY A 401 -11.06 10.30 12.55
CA GLY A 401 -9.67 10.60 12.18
C GLY A 401 -8.79 9.33 12.15
N GLY A 402 -7.53 9.44 12.55
CA GLY A 402 -6.54 8.35 12.52
C GLY A 402 -5.17 8.86 12.06
N THR A 403 -4.09 8.20 12.46
CA THR A 403 -2.73 8.62 12.11
C THR A 403 -2.04 7.51 11.34
N THR A 404 -1.67 7.76 10.09
CA THR A 404 -0.97 6.78 9.26
C THR A 404 0.43 7.27 8.95
N HIS A 405 1.44 6.44 9.22
CA HIS A 405 2.82 6.72 8.88
C HIS A 405 3.26 5.76 7.78
N GLY A 406 3.86 6.26 6.72
CA GLY A 406 4.25 5.48 5.56
C GLY A 406 5.72 5.64 5.21
N ARG A 407 6.34 4.58 4.70
CA ARG A 407 7.62 4.64 3.98
C ARG A 407 7.54 3.81 2.71
N GLY A 408 7.83 4.43 1.56
CA GLY A 408 7.74 3.77 0.27
C GLY A 408 6.30 3.40 -0.07
N VAL A 409 5.37 4.34 0.03
CA VAL A 409 3.96 4.12 -0.30
C VAL A 409 3.67 4.69 -1.69
N ASN A 410 3.00 3.92 -2.54
CA ASN A 410 2.51 4.37 -3.84
C ASN A 410 0.98 4.41 -3.85
N PHE A 411 0.42 5.45 -4.46
CA PHE A 411 -1.02 5.57 -4.71
C PHE A 411 -1.31 5.41 -6.21
N GLY A 412 -2.34 4.65 -6.56
CA GLY A 412 -2.56 4.14 -7.93
C GLY A 412 -3.37 5.03 -8.86
N ALA A 413 -4.18 5.96 -8.34
CA ALA A 413 -4.97 6.86 -9.17
C ALA A 413 -4.20 8.13 -9.57
N GLU A 414 -4.37 8.61 -10.81
CA GLU A 414 -3.94 9.97 -11.24
C GLU A 414 -4.56 11.05 -10.34
N SER A 415 -5.76 10.78 -9.85
CA SER A 415 -6.45 11.53 -8.81
C SER A 415 -6.24 10.82 -7.48
N ALA A 416 -5.02 10.81 -6.93
CA ALA A 416 -4.77 10.41 -5.54
C ALA A 416 -5.50 11.37 -4.57
N GLU A 417 -6.83 11.32 -4.59
CA GLU A 417 -7.72 12.12 -3.79
C GLU A 417 -7.74 11.47 -2.42
N THR A 418 -7.23 12.17 -1.43
CA THR A 418 -7.44 11.80 -0.04
C THR A 418 -8.67 12.55 0.42
N THR A 419 -9.78 11.85 0.63
CA THR A 419 -10.97 12.49 1.19
C THR A 419 -10.91 12.41 2.72
N TYR A 420 -11.03 13.57 3.37
CA TYR A 420 -11.16 13.70 4.82
C TYR A 420 -12.59 14.06 5.20
N ASP A 421 -13.27 13.22 5.99
CA ASP A 421 -14.52 13.63 6.65
C ASP A 421 -14.19 14.35 7.97
N VAL A 422 -14.16 15.68 7.91
CA VAL A 422 -13.75 16.54 9.02
C VAL A 422 -14.83 16.71 10.10
N SER A 423 -16.05 16.19 9.91
CA SER A 423 -17.14 16.36 10.89
C SER A 423 -16.86 15.73 12.27
N SER A 424 -15.77 15.00 12.38
CA SER A 424 -15.49 14.09 13.49
C SER A 424 -13.99 13.84 13.73
N MET A 425 -13.12 14.64 13.11
CA MET A 425 -11.68 14.46 13.27
C MET A 425 -11.20 14.92 14.63
N ILE A 426 -10.38 14.08 15.24
CA ILE A 426 -9.49 14.46 16.33
C ILE A 426 -8.35 15.30 15.69
N PRO A 427 -7.90 16.41 16.31
CA PRO A 427 -6.84 17.32 15.82
C PRO A 427 -5.46 16.68 15.52
N TRP A 428 -5.35 15.36 15.55
CA TRP A 428 -4.10 14.60 15.52
C TRP A 428 -4.10 13.60 14.35
N GLY A 429 -5.18 13.57 13.56
CA GLY A 429 -5.29 12.70 12.40
C GLY A 429 -4.52 13.27 11.20
N GLY A 430 -3.74 12.43 10.54
CA GLY A 430 -2.90 12.82 9.41
C GLY A 430 -2.08 11.65 8.89
N ILE A 431 -1.53 11.82 7.70
CA ILE A 431 -0.80 10.79 6.96
C ILE A 431 0.56 11.35 6.64
N LYS A 432 1.63 10.66 7.02
CA LYS A 432 2.99 11.13 6.74
C LYS A 432 3.73 10.06 5.98
N ILE A 433 4.13 10.34 4.75
CA ILE A 433 4.75 9.36 3.86
C ILE A 433 6.16 9.85 3.48
N GLU A 434 7.14 9.04 3.85
CA GLU A 434 8.50 9.10 3.31
C GLU A 434 8.61 8.24 2.05
N ASN A 435 9.44 8.65 1.11
CA ASN A 435 9.59 8.01 -0.21
C ASN A 435 8.23 7.82 -0.92
N TYR A 436 7.44 8.89 -0.96
CA TYR A 436 6.13 8.92 -1.62
C TYR A 436 6.25 8.53 -3.10
N ASN A 437 5.29 7.75 -3.61
CA ASN A 437 5.31 7.13 -4.94
C ASN A 437 6.61 6.37 -5.23
N LYS A 438 7.20 5.77 -4.18
CA LYS A 438 8.51 5.07 -4.23
C LYS A 438 9.69 5.95 -4.66
N VAL A 439 9.54 7.28 -4.73
CA VAL A 439 10.64 8.19 -5.08
C VAL A 439 11.48 8.50 -3.85
N LEU A 440 12.75 8.09 -3.84
CA LEU A 440 13.64 8.27 -2.70
C LEU A 440 13.73 9.75 -2.28
N GLY A 441 13.47 10.03 -1.00
CA GLY A 441 13.54 11.37 -0.40
C GLY A 441 12.36 12.29 -0.74
N ALA A 442 11.36 11.80 -1.48
CA ALA A 442 10.08 12.47 -1.66
C ALA A 442 9.26 12.33 -0.38
N HIS A 443 8.84 13.47 0.17
CA HIS A 443 8.05 13.53 1.40
C HIS A 443 6.69 14.12 1.07
N LYS A 444 5.63 13.46 1.54
CA LYS A 444 4.26 13.96 1.44
C LYS A 444 3.51 13.72 2.75
N THR A 445 2.98 14.79 3.31
CA THR A 445 2.07 14.74 4.46
C THR A 445 0.68 15.15 4.00
N PHE A 446 -0.34 14.34 4.29
CA PHE A 446 -1.74 14.71 4.10
C PHE A 446 -2.37 14.98 5.47
N ASN A 447 -3.12 16.07 5.57
CA ASN A 447 -3.84 16.44 6.77
C ASN A 447 -5.14 17.16 6.41
N VAL A 448 -5.84 17.64 7.44
CA VAL A 448 -7.09 18.40 7.29
C VAL A 448 -6.97 19.71 6.51
N GLN A 449 -5.76 20.25 6.37
CA GLN A 449 -5.47 21.47 5.62
C GLN A 449 -5.08 21.16 4.17
N GLY A 450 -4.84 19.90 3.80
CA GLY A 450 -4.42 19.50 2.46
C GLY A 450 -3.13 18.68 2.48
N ALA A 451 -2.28 18.85 1.47
CA ALA A 451 -1.01 18.16 1.33
C ALA A 451 0.17 19.11 1.54
N ILE A 452 1.15 18.69 2.34
CA ILE A 452 2.45 19.34 2.51
C ILE A 452 3.48 18.48 1.79
N ILE A 453 4.11 19.04 0.77
CA ILE A 453 4.94 18.32 -0.20
C ILE A 453 6.33 18.93 -0.23
N LYS A 454 7.35 18.08 -0.26
CA LYS A 454 8.70 18.51 -0.63
C LYS A 454 8.83 18.52 -2.16
N LEU A 455 8.97 19.71 -2.73
CA LEU A 455 9.03 19.93 -4.16
C LEU A 455 10.44 20.32 -4.59
N ALA A 456 11.03 19.57 -5.52
CA ALA A 456 12.33 19.92 -6.11
C ALA A 456 12.18 21.15 -7.01
N VAL A 457 13.08 22.13 -6.87
CA VAL A 457 13.04 23.37 -7.65
C VAL A 457 14.35 23.60 -8.40
N VAL A 458 14.21 24.12 -9.61
CA VAL A 458 15.31 24.43 -10.52
C VAL A 458 15.10 25.83 -11.09
N ALA A 459 16.21 26.53 -11.36
CA ALA A 459 16.15 27.87 -11.90
C ALA A 459 15.61 27.84 -13.34
N GLY A 460 14.54 28.60 -13.62
CA GLY A 460 14.03 28.83 -14.97
C GLY A 460 13.18 27.71 -15.59
N SER A 461 12.81 26.66 -14.85
CA SER A 461 12.11 25.50 -15.44
C SER A 461 11.05 24.82 -14.55
N GLY A 462 10.56 25.45 -13.48
CA GLY A 462 9.57 24.85 -12.57
C GLY A 462 8.45 25.79 -12.12
N ASP A 463 7.60 25.35 -11.21
CA ASP A 463 6.71 26.24 -10.48
C ASP A 463 6.68 25.79 -9.01
N PRO A 464 7.29 26.53 -8.07
CA PRO A 464 7.96 27.82 -8.23
C PRO A 464 9.39 27.65 -8.79
N TYR A 465 10.00 28.74 -9.26
CA TYR A 465 11.43 28.73 -9.56
C TYR A 465 12.24 28.83 -8.27
N LYS A 466 13.44 28.24 -8.30
CA LYS A 466 14.39 28.33 -7.18
C LYS A 466 14.76 29.79 -6.89
N ARG A 467 14.62 30.23 -5.63
CA ARG A 467 15.12 31.52 -5.15
C ARG A 467 16.65 31.61 -5.29
N ALA A 468 17.17 32.76 -5.68
CA ALA A 468 18.63 32.98 -5.72
C ALA A 468 19.24 32.75 -4.33
N GLY A 469 20.15 31.78 -4.22
CA GLY A 469 20.77 31.39 -2.95
C GLY A 469 19.83 30.63 -1.99
N GLY A 470 18.67 30.16 -2.46
CA GLY A 470 17.74 29.34 -1.70
C GLY A 470 18.00 27.83 -1.79
N ALA A 471 17.13 27.04 -1.18
CA ALA A 471 17.21 25.58 -1.21
C ALA A 471 16.94 24.98 -2.61
N ASP A 472 17.45 23.77 -2.86
CA ASP A 472 17.10 22.96 -4.05
C ASP A 472 15.72 22.30 -3.94
N ASN A 473 15.09 22.39 -2.77
CA ASN A 473 13.74 21.90 -2.52
C ASN A 473 12.97 22.95 -1.72
N VAL A 474 11.74 23.22 -2.13
CA VAL A 474 10.80 24.06 -1.38
C VAL A 474 9.75 23.19 -0.73
N ILE A 475 9.09 23.73 0.28
CA ILE A 475 7.88 23.14 0.85
C ILE A 475 6.70 23.74 0.09
N ASN A 476 5.86 22.88 -0.49
CA ASN A 476 4.60 23.27 -1.11
C ASN A 476 3.44 22.83 -0.20
N ILE A 477 2.56 23.75 0.15
CA ILE A 477 1.30 23.49 0.83
C ILE A 477 0.20 23.58 -0.23
N GLU A 478 -0.32 22.43 -0.63
CA GLU A 478 -1.43 22.28 -1.57
C GLU A 478 -2.71 22.03 -0.78
N TYR A 479 -3.71 22.87 -0.94
CA TYR A 479 -4.99 22.66 -0.27
C TYR A 479 -5.86 21.70 -1.10
N ASP A 480 -6.57 20.80 -0.41
CA ASP A 480 -7.47 19.83 -1.03
C ASP A 480 -8.69 20.50 -1.65
N LYS A 481 -8.63 20.86 -2.94
CA LYS A 481 -9.67 21.60 -3.70
C LYS A 481 -11.09 21.01 -3.60
N ASN A 482 -11.23 19.75 -3.19
CA ASN A 482 -12.50 19.04 -3.12
C ASN A 482 -13.16 19.12 -1.73
N THR A 483 -12.50 19.66 -0.71
CA THR A 483 -13.15 19.84 0.59
C THR A 483 -14.22 20.94 0.53
N THR A 484 -15.44 20.57 0.88
CA THR A 484 -16.59 21.48 0.94
C THR A 484 -16.68 22.25 2.27
N LEU A 485 -15.72 22.05 3.17
CA LEU A 485 -15.80 22.40 4.59
C LEU A 485 -14.92 23.60 5.00
N VAL A 486 -14.79 24.60 4.11
CA VAL A 486 -14.06 25.88 4.29
C VAL A 486 -14.53 26.69 5.53
N THR A 487 -15.62 26.29 6.19
CA THR A 487 -16.30 27.09 7.21
C THR A 487 -16.53 26.38 8.54
N ASN A 488 -15.94 25.21 8.81
CA ASN A 488 -16.14 24.56 10.10
C ASN A 488 -15.42 25.34 11.23
N PRO A 489 -16.14 25.98 12.16
CA PRO A 489 -15.55 26.84 13.20
C PRO A 489 -14.67 26.07 14.19
N VAL A 490 -14.70 24.74 14.17
CA VAL A 490 -13.78 23.89 14.94
C VAL A 490 -12.33 24.11 14.48
N PHE A 491 -12.07 24.41 13.20
CA PHE A 491 -10.71 24.69 12.70
C PHE A 491 -10.04 25.91 13.32
N ASN A 492 -10.79 27.00 13.51
CA ASN A 492 -10.28 28.21 14.16
C ASN A 492 -9.97 28.03 15.66
N ALA A 493 -10.41 26.91 16.25
CA ALA A 493 -10.20 26.57 17.66
C ALA A 493 -9.17 25.43 17.86
N ILE A 494 -8.70 24.80 16.79
CA ILE A 494 -7.70 23.73 16.82
C ILE A 494 -6.30 24.35 16.77
N GLU A 495 -5.36 23.80 17.56
CA GLU A 495 -3.95 24.17 17.45
C GLU A 495 -3.47 24.05 16.00
N PRO A 496 -2.82 25.09 15.45
CA PRO A 496 -2.35 25.07 14.07
C PRO A 496 -1.32 23.95 13.87
N PHE A 497 -1.33 23.32 12.70
CA PHE A 497 -0.41 22.23 12.41
C PHE A 497 0.97 22.77 12.02
N PRO A 498 2.05 22.24 12.61
CA PRO A 498 3.39 22.62 12.21
C PRO A 498 3.69 22.05 10.81
N VAL A 499 3.99 22.94 9.86
CA VAL A 499 4.46 22.61 8.51
C VAL A 499 5.88 22.06 8.58
N PHE A 500 6.74 22.69 9.37
CA PHE A 500 8.09 22.20 9.67
C PHE A 500 8.56 22.68 11.04
N THR A 501 9.63 22.06 11.53
CA THR A 501 10.35 22.49 12.73
C THR A 501 11.85 22.48 12.45
N HIS A 502 12.51 23.60 12.70
CA HIS A 502 13.97 23.74 12.61
C HIS A 502 14.57 24.07 13.97
N GLU A 503 15.79 23.60 14.23
CA GLU A 503 16.57 23.93 15.41
C GLU A 503 17.91 24.52 14.99
N PHE A 504 18.31 25.64 15.60
CA PHE A 504 19.57 26.31 15.34
C PHE A 504 20.32 26.55 16.64
N GLU A 505 21.63 26.35 16.63
CA GLU A 505 22.49 26.83 17.71
C GLU A 505 22.56 28.36 17.66
N ALA A 506 22.32 29.00 18.80
CA ALA A 506 22.31 30.45 18.93
C ALA A 506 23.25 30.91 20.05
N THR A 507 23.86 32.07 19.83
CA THR A 507 24.64 32.81 20.84
C THR A 507 23.71 33.78 21.56
N THR A 508 24.23 34.50 22.54
CA THR A 508 23.48 35.55 23.26
C THR A 508 23.33 36.86 22.46
N ASP A 509 23.74 36.86 21.19
CA ASP A 509 23.56 38.01 20.30
C ASP A 509 22.14 38.00 19.74
N SER A 510 21.54 39.18 19.61
CA SER A 510 20.24 39.32 18.95
C SER A 510 20.33 38.93 17.48
N LYS A 511 19.44 38.05 17.03
CA LYS A 511 19.34 37.61 15.63
C LYS A 511 17.92 37.74 15.10
N SER A 512 17.82 37.82 13.77
CA SER A 512 16.56 37.64 13.04
C SER A 512 16.57 36.30 12.30
N TYR A 513 15.40 35.69 12.18
CA TYR A 513 15.20 34.45 11.44
C TYR A 513 14.12 34.66 10.37
N ARG A 514 14.51 34.57 9.10
CA ARG A 514 13.64 34.84 7.95
C ARG A 514 13.47 33.63 7.06
N TYR A 515 12.23 33.36 6.64
CA TYR A 515 11.87 32.36 5.64
C TYR A 515 11.12 33.02 4.50
N TYR A 516 11.54 32.78 3.26
CA TYR A 516 10.91 33.35 2.07
C TYR A 516 9.69 32.53 1.66
N VAL A 517 8.63 33.22 1.24
CA VAL A 517 7.36 32.61 0.86
C VAL A 517 6.88 33.12 -0.50
N GLN A 518 6.14 32.27 -1.22
CA GLN A 518 5.28 32.68 -2.32
C GLN A 518 3.87 32.16 -2.07
N CYS A 519 2.86 32.98 -2.34
CA CYS A 519 1.47 32.58 -2.21
C CYS A 519 0.76 32.83 -3.54
N GLU A 520 -0.09 31.90 -3.98
CA GLU A 520 -0.90 32.13 -5.20
C GLU A 520 -2.07 33.11 -4.99
N GLY A 521 -2.42 33.37 -3.74
CA GLY A 521 -3.32 34.45 -3.36
C GLY A 521 -2.92 35.10 -2.05
N ILE A 522 -3.86 35.85 -1.47
CA ILE A 522 -3.62 36.61 -0.24
C ILE A 522 -3.69 35.67 0.96
N VAL A 523 -2.66 35.73 1.81
CA VAL A 523 -2.57 34.96 3.05
C VAL A 523 -2.36 35.92 4.22
N THR A 524 -3.13 35.79 5.29
CA THR A 524 -3.04 36.68 6.45
C THR A 524 -2.07 36.17 7.52
N VAL A 525 -1.69 37.04 8.45
CA VAL A 525 -0.78 36.73 9.56
C VAL A 525 -1.24 35.58 10.45
N ASP A 526 -2.55 35.41 10.59
CA ASP A 526 -3.11 34.34 11.41
C ASP A 526 -3.12 33.00 10.66
N GLU A 527 -2.96 33.01 9.33
CA GLU A 527 -3.08 31.84 8.46
C GLU A 527 -1.75 31.13 8.21
N LEU A 528 -0.66 31.88 8.09
CA LEU A 528 0.69 31.37 7.91
C LEU A 528 1.68 32.20 8.73
N PHE A 529 2.39 31.56 9.65
CA PHE A 529 3.35 32.25 10.52
C PHE A 529 4.44 31.31 11.03
N ILE A 530 5.53 31.89 11.55
CA ILE A 530 6.53 31.18 12.33
C ILE A 530 6.46 31.58 13.80
N ILE A 531 6.70 30.63 14.69
CA ILE A 531 6.97 30.87 16.11
C ILE A 531 8.41 30.45 16.40
N VAL A 532 9.15 31.34 17.05
CA VAL A 532 10.49 31.10 17.55
C VAL A 532 10.45 30.91 19.06
N GLU A 533 10.89 29.76 19.54
CA GLU A 533 10.99 29.36 20.95
C GLU A 533 12.47 29.38 21.39
N TYR A 534 12.79 30.10 22.47
CA TYR A 534 14.16 30.28 22.96
C TYR A 534 14.24 30.50 24.48
N VAL A 535 15.43 30.34 25.06
CA VAL A 535 15.69 30.60 26.48
C VAL A 535 15.88 32.09 26.69
N ASP A 536 14.91 32.77 27.30
CA ASP A 536 14.93 34.23 27.50
C ASP A 536 15.49 34.64 28.87
N SER A 537 15.46 33.74 29.85
CA SER A 537 16.14 33.94 31.12
C SER A 537 16.47 32.64 31.83
N TYR A 538 17.42 32.71 32.77
CA TYR A 538 17.78 31.63 33.68
C TYR A 538 18.15 32.23 35.05
N ASP A 539 17.89 31.49 36.13
CA ASP A 539 18.42 31.76 37.47
C ASP A 539 19.37 30.60 37.84
N ASP A 540 20.51 30.90 38.48
CA ASP A 540 21.49 29.92 38.96
C ASP A 540 20.90 28.91 39.97
N ALA A 541 19.70 29.21 40.50
CA ALA A 541 18.97 28.36 41.44
C ALA A 541 17.71 27.66 40.85
N SER A 542 17.19 28.06 39.67
CA SER A 542 15.94 27.51 39.13
C SER A 542 15.84 27.60 37.60
N GLU A 543 15.29 26.53 37.02
CA GLU A 543 14.67 26.30 35.71
C GLU A 543 14.79 27.39 34.62
N TYR A 544 15.14 26.98 33.39
CA TYR A 544 15.14 27.84 32.21
C TYR A 544 13.73 28.40 31.93
N THR A 545 13.64 29.70 31.67
CA THR A 545 12.40 30.30 31.17
C THR A 545 12.42 30.31 29.65
N MET A 546 11.49 29.58 29.04
CA MET A 546 11.27 29.58 27.60
C MET A 546 10.29 30.68 27.22
N THR A 547 10.64 31.48 26.21
CA THR A 547 9.77 32.50 25.60
C THR A 547 9.51 32.13 24.14
N THR A 548 8.35 32.53 23.62
CA THR A 548 7.98 32.40 22.21
C THR A 548 7.72 33.74 21.58
N GLN A 549 8.14 33.94 20.34
CA GLN A 549 7.81 35.13 19.54
C GLN A 549 7.31 34.71 18.16
N GLN A 550 6.21 35.32 17.71
CA GLN A 550 5.55 35.02 16.44
C GLN A 550 5.88 36.10 15.39
N SER A 551 5.93 35.70 14.12
CA SER A 551 6.00 36.60 12.97
C SER A 551 4.66 37.33 12.75
N ASP A 552 4.69 38.53 12.18
CA ASP A 552 3.50 39.39 12.04
C ASP A 552 3.16 39.82 10.59
N GLU A 553 3.84 39.25 9.60
CA GLU A 553 3.65 39.58 8.19
C GLU A 553 2.36 38.97 7.59
N ALA A 554 1.78 39.68 6.62
CA ALA A 554 0.74 39.18 5.73
C ALA A 554 1.26 39.20 4.28
N PHE A 555 0.80 38.26 3.46
CA PHE A 555 1.37 37.98 2.15
C PHE A 555 0.39 38.30 1.03
N THR A 556 0.91 38.91 -0.03
CA THR A 556 0.16 39.13 -1.26
C THR A 556 0.36 37.99 -2.26
N ALA A 557 -0.50 37.95 -3.29
CA ALA A 557 -0.35 36.99 -4.36
C ALA A 557 0.96 37.26 -5.14
N ARG A 558 1.75 36.21 -5.39
CA ARG A 558 2.96 36.25 -6.19
C ARG A 558 2.68 36.77 -7.60
N ALA A 559 3.56 37.61 -8.13
CA ALA A 559 3.43 38.12 -9.49
C ALA A 559 3.75 37.06 -10.57
N ASN A 560 4.63 36.10 -10.25
CA ASN A 560 5.06 34.99 -11.11
C ASN A 560 5.85 33.94 -10.29
N ALA A 561 6.32 32.88 -10.95
CA ALA A 561 7.08 31.80 -10.32
C ALA A 561 8.45 32.20 -9.72
N GLU A 562 9.00 33.38 -10.05
CA GLU A 562 10.27 33.90 -9.51
C GLU A 562 10.11 34.81 -8.30
N ASP A 563 8.87 35.21 -7.98
CA ASP A 563 8.57 36.26 -7.02
C ASP A 563 8.70 35.81 -5.56
N TRP A 564 9.93 35.78 -5.06
CA TRP A 564 10.26 35.55 -3.64
C TRP A 564 10.42 36.87 -2.86
N ALA A 565 9.58 37.88 -3.13
CA ALA A 565 9.67 39.16 -2.43
C ALA A 565 9.16 39.11 -0.97
N GLU A 566 8.25 38.19 -0.70
CA GLU A 566 7.56 38.04 0.59
C GLU A 566 8.32 37.08 1.54
N TYR A 567 8.18 37.30 2.85
CA TYR A 567 8.85 36.48 3.87
C TYR A 567 8.18 36.55 5.24
N MET A 568 8.25 35.47 6.00
CA MET A 568 7.99 35.43 7.44
C MET A 568 9.29 35.77 8.17
N GLU A 569 9.27 36.70 9.13
CA GLU A 569 10.44 37.03 9.93
C GLU A 569 10.10 37.22 11.42
N VAL A 570 11.03 36.76 12.27
CA VAL A 570 11.03 37.13 13.68
C VAL A 570 12.36 37.77 13.99
N THR A 571 12.31 38.98 14.53
CA THR A 571 13.49 39.80 14.83
C THR A 571 13.69 39.94 16.34
N GLY A 572 14.92 40.24 16.76
CA GLY A 572 15.21 40.52 18.16
C GLY A 572 15.36 39.27 19.05
N ILE A 573 15.57 38.10 18.46
CA ILE A 573 15.72 36.85 19.23
C ILE A 573 17.09 36.83 19.87
N GLN A 574 17.11 36.97 21.19
CA GLN A 574 18.34 37.07 21.97
C GLN A 574 18.30 36.09 23.15
N PRO A 575 18.78 34.85 22.98
CA PRO A 575 18.89 33.89 24.07
C PRO A 575 19.71 34.44 25.25
N ALA A 576 19.28 34.20 26.48
CA ALA A 576 20.01 34.61 27.68
C ALA A 576 21.35 33.87 27.87
N ILE A 577 21.45 32.68 27.27
CA ILE A 577 22.66 31.87 27.21
C ILE A 577 22.83 31.29 25.81
N GLY A 578 24.03 30.84 25.47
CA GLY A 578 24.22 30.04 24.26
C GLY A 578 23.37 28.75 24.36
N SER A 579 22.37 28.63 23.49
CA SER A 579 21.42 27.52 23.49
C SER A 579 20.84 27.30 22.10
N LYS A 580 20.03 26.26 21.96
CA LYS A 580 19.20 26.08 20.78
C LYS A 580 18.05 27.08 20.75
N VAL A 581 17.71 27.52 19.55
CA VAL A 581 16.47 28.20 19.20
C VAL A 581 15.67 27.25 18.32
N ARG A 582 14.38 27.06 18.62
CA ARG A 582 13.48 26.22 17.84
C ARG A 582 12.48 27.09 17.08
N ILE A 583 12.37 26.87 15.78
CA ILE A 583 11.44 27.58 14.90
C ILE A 583 10.41 26.60 14.38
N LYS A 584 9.12 26.91 14.55
CA LYS A 584 8.01 26.14 14.02
C LYS A 584 7.22 27.01 13.05
N CYS A 585 7.04 26.56 11.82
CA CYS A 585 6.13 27.19 10.88
C CYS A 585 4.77 26.54 10.99
N TYR A 586 3.72 27.34 11.02
CA TYR A 586 2.35 26.92 11.17
C TYR A 586 1.52 27.39 10.00
N CYS A 587 0.63 26.51 9.53
CA CYS A 587 -0.50 26.88 8.70
C CYS A 587 -1.77 26.63 9.53
N SER A 588 -2.70 27.57 9.55
CA SER A 588 -3.91 27.48 10.38
C SER A 588 -5.21 27.50 9.57
N PHE A 589 -5.16 27.92 8.31
CA PHE A 589 -6.35 28.16 7.49
C PHE A 589 -6.28 27.44 6.15
N TYR A 590 -7.46 27.05 5.66
CA TYR A 590 -7.63 26.29 4.43
C TYR A 590 -7.96 27.22 3.24
N HIS A 591 -7.12 27.22 2.19
CA HIS A 591 -7.30 28.03 0.98
C HIS A 591 -7.66 27.18 -0.23
N ALA A 592 -8.94 27.13 -0.61
CA ALA A 592 -9.46 26.15 -1.56
C ALA A 592 -8.80 26.07 -2.96
N THR A 593 -8.02 27.07 -3.36
CA THR A 593 -7.52 27.18 -4.74
C THR A 593 -6.10 27.72 -4.85
N GLN A 594 -5.32 27.80 -3.77
CA GLN A 594 -4.05 28.54 -3.77
C GLN A 594 -2.93 27.71 -3.16
N ASN A 595 -1.82 27.54 -3.87
CA ASN A 595 -0.63 26.95 -3.26
C ASN A 595 0.16 27.99 -2.46
N ILE A 596 0.81 27.53 -1.39
CA ILE A 596 1.81 28.29 -0.63
C ILE A 596 3.14 27.57 -0.75
N TYR A 597 4.16 28.28 -1.21
CA TYR A 597 5.52 27.79 -1.33
C TYR A 597 6.41 28.45 -0.29
N ILE A 598 7.22 27.67 0.42
CA ILE A 598 8.15 28.15 1.44
C ILE A 598 9.55 27.64 1.10
N ASP A 599 10.52 28.54 1.01
CA ASP A 599 11.94 28.16 0.95
C ASP A 599 12.42 27.79 2.37
N PRO A 600 12.74 26.52 2.65
CA PRO A 600 13.17 26.11 3.98
C PRO A 600 14.57 26.63 4.36
N MET A 601 15.31 27.24 3.42
CA MET A 601 16.61 27.83 3.70
C MET A 601 16.47 29.16 4.46
N VAL A 602 16.59 29.08 5.79
CA VAL A 602 16.53 30.24 6.68
C VAL A 602 17.65 31.25 6.37
N VAL A 603 17.31 32.54 6.43
CA VAL A 603 18.30 33.62 6.50
C VAL A 603 18.40 34.08 7.95
N ILE A 604 19.61 33.98 8.51
CA ILE A 604 19.91 34.42 9.87
C ILE A 604 20.79 35.66 9.77
N SER A 605 20.35 36.77 10.35
CA SER A 605 21.03 38.08 10.27
C SER A 605 21.15 38.79 11.61
#